data_AF-A0A443IMM6-F1
#
_entry.id   AF-A0A443IMM6-F1
#
_cell.length_a   1.000
_cell.length_b   1.000
_cell.length_c   1.000
_cell.angle_alpha   90.00
_cell.angle_beta   90.00
_cell.angle_gamma   90.00
#
_symmetry.space_group_name_H-M   'P 1'
#
loop_
_entity.id
_entity.type
_entity.pdbx_description
1 polymer ?
#
loop_
_entity_poly.entity_id
_entity_poly.type
_entity_poly.pdbx_seq_one_letter_code
_entity_poly.pdbx_strand_id
1 'polypeptide(L)' 'MEQTLLDEINSLRREMIIQGITKGLNNKKTIELSQKLDIVLNQYQLT' A
#
# COMPACT_ATOMS: atom_id res chain seq x y z
N MET A 1 -14.70 9.85 7.05
CA MET A 1 -13.92 9.65 5.80
C MET A 1 -12.47 9.31 6.08
N GLU A 2 -11.83 9.83 7.13
CA GLU A 2 -10.44 9.45 7.48
C GLU A 2 -10.27 7.96 7.84
N GLN A 3 -11.24 7.37 8.54
CA GLN A 3 -11.19 5.96 8.94
C GLN A 3 -11.01 5.01 7.74
N THR A 4 -11.68 5.30 6.61
CA THR A 4 -11.65 4.44 5.42
C THR A 4 -10.31 4.49 4.68
N LEU A 5 -9.64 5.65 4.68
CA LEU A 5 -8.31 5.77 4.07
C LEU A 5 -7.24 5.08 4.91
N LEU A 6 -7.34 5.19 6.24
CA LEU A 6 -6.43 4.50 7.15
C LEU A 6 -6.55 2.97 7.03
N ASP A 7 -7.77 2.46 6.89
CA ASP A 7 -8.04 1.03 6.68
C ASP A 7 -7.45 0.54 5.34
N GLU A 8 -7.58 1.35 4.27
CA GLU A 8 -7.00 1.06 2.96
C GLU A 8 -5.46 1.05 3.01
N ILE A 9 -4.84 2.03 3.68
CA ILE A 9 -3.39 2.09 3.91
C ILE A 9 -2.90 0.82 4.63
N ASN A 10 -3.59 0.41 5.69
CA ASN A 10 -3.21 -0.76 6.46
C ASN A 10 -3.37 -2.06 5.65
N SER A 11 -4.42 -2.17 4.85
CA SER A 11 -4.65 -3.30 3.95
C SER A 11 -3.55 -3.40 2.88
N LEU A 12 -3.29 -2.31 2.16
CA LEU A 12 -2.26 -2.25 1.10
C LEU A 12 -0.86 -2.54 1.65
N ARG A 13 -0.53 -1.99 2.82
CA ARG A 13 0.75 -2.25 3.50
C ARG A 13 0.92 -3.74 3.82
N ARG A 14 -0.12 -4.38 4.37
CA ARG A 14 -0.10 -5.81 4.68
C ARG A 14 0.11 -6.65 3.41
N GLU A 15 -0.62 -6.36 2.33
CA GLU A 15 -0.46 -7.10 1.07
C GLU A 15 0.94 -6.92 0.47
N MET A 16 1.47 -5.68 0.48
CA MET A 16 2.81 -5.38 -0.03
C MET A 16 3.89 -6.13 0.74
N ILE A 17 3.80 -6.20 2.07
CA ILE A 17 4.75 -6.96 2.90
C ILE A 17 4.69 -8.44 2.55
N ILE A 18 3.49 -9.03 2.46
CA ILE A 18 3.32 -10.44 2.11
C ILE A 18 3.87 -10.73 0.71
N GLN A 19 3.59 -9.88 -0.28
CA GLN A 19 4.12 -10.03 -1.64
C GLN A 19 5.64 -9.84 -1.68
N GLY A 20 6.17 -8.86 -0.96
CA GLY A 20 7.61 -8.60 -0.86
C GLY A 20 8.39 -9.78 -0.27
N ILE A 21 7.85 -10.42 0.77
CA ILE A 21 8.44 -11.62 1.39
C ILE A 21 8.32 -12.84 0.47
N THR A 22 7.16 -13.04 -0.17
CA THR A 22 6.88 -14.28 -0.92
C THR A 22 7.35 -14.27 -2.37
N LYS A 23 7.40 -13.10 -3.01
CA LYS A 23 7.71 -12.92 -4.44
C LYS A 23 8.91 -12.00 -4.69
N GLY A 24 9.39 -11.30 -3.66
CA GLY A 24 10.48 -10.34 -3.76
C GLY A 24 9.99 -8.91 -3.99
N LEU A 25 10.84 -7.94 -3.62
CA LEU A 25 10.56 -6.51 -3.75
C LEU A 25 10.54 -6.03 -5.21
N ASN A 26 11.32 -6.69 -6.08
CA ASN A 26 11.36 -6.38 -7.51
C ASN A 26 10.22 -7.04 -8.31
N ASN A 27 9.34 -7.80 -7.65
CA ASN A 27 8.19 -8.37 -8.33
C ASN A 27 7.26 -7.24 -8.78
N LYS A 28 6.75 -7.32 -10.02
CA LYS A 28 5.83 -6.35 -10.60
C LYS A 28 4.66 -6.03 -9.66
N LYS A 29 4.07 -7.05 -9.02
CA LYS A 29 2.95 -6.88 -8.11
C LYS A 29 3.35 -6.14 -6.83
N THR A 30 4.55 -6.38 -6.29
CA THR A 30 5.05 -5.65 -5.12
C THR A 30 5.27 -4.17 -5.44
N ILE A 31 5.79 -3.87 -6.65
CA ILE A 31 5.98 -2.49 -7.12
C ILE A 31 4.63 -1.78 -7.31
N GLU A 32 3.65 -2.44 -7.93
CA GLU A 32 2.29 -1.89 -8.09
C GLU A 32 1.62 -1.60 -6.73
N LEU A 33 1.80 -2.48 -5.74
CA LEU A 33 1.30 -2.27 -4.38
C LEU A 33 1.97 -1.08 -3.70
N SER A 34 3.29 -0.91 -3.87
CA SER A 34 4.01 0.26 -3.36
C SER A 34 3.48 1.56 -3.96
N GLN A 35 3.29 1.62 -5.28
CA GLN A 35 2.78 2.80 -5.96
C GLN A 35 1.37 3.17 -5.51
N LYS A 36 0.50 2.16 -5.33
CA LYS A 36 -0.86 2.38 -4.80
C LYS A 36 -0.83 2.89 -3.37
N LEU A 37 0.02 2.31 -2.52
CA LEU A 37 0.17 2.75 -1.14
C LEU A 37 0.64 4.21 -1.07
N ASP A 38 1.57 4.63 -1.92
CA ASP A 38 2.03 6.02 -2.00
C ASP A 38 0.90 7.00 -2.37
N ILE A 39 0.03 6.62 -3.31
CA ILE A 39 -1.13 7.45 -3.70
C ILE A 39 -2.07 7.66 -2.51
N VAL A 40 -2.44 6.57 -1.82
CA VAL A 40 -3.39 6.64 -0.70
C VAL A 40 -2.77 7.37 0.50
N LEU A 41 -1.47 7.20 0.75
CA LEU A 41 -0.74 7.95 1.78
C LEU A 41 -0.75 9.46 1.49
N ASN A 42 -0.52 9.86 0.24
CA ASN A 42 -0.60 11.27 -0.17
C ASN A 42 -2.00 11.84 0.01
N GLN A 43 -3.04 11.07 -0.32
CA GLN A 43 -4.43 11.49 -0.09
C GLN A 43 -4.73 11.67 1.40
N TYR A 44 -4.28 10.73 2.24
CA TYR A 44 -4.47 10.81 3.68
C TYR A 44 -3.75 12.00 4.33
N GLN A 45 -2.55 12.35 3.84
CA GLN A 45 -1.79 13.52 4.34
C GLN A 45 -2.40 14.87 3.96
N LEU A 46 -3.26 14.91 2.93
CA LEU A 46 -3.93 16.12 2.46
C LEU A 46 -5.31 16.33 3.12
N THR A 47 -5.79 15.35 3.88
CA THR A 47 -6.98 15.43 4.75
C THR A 47 -6.61 16.02 6.11
#